data_AF-A0A836THR3-F1
#
_entry.id   AF-A0A836THR3-F1
#
_cell.length_a   1.000
_cell.length_b   1.000
_cell.length_c   1.000
_cell.angle_alpha   90.00
_cell.angle_beta   90.00
_cell.angle_gamma   90.00
#
_symmetry.space_group_name_H-M   'P 1'
#
loop_
_entity.id
_entity.type
_entity.pdbx_description
1 polymer ?
#
loop_
_entity_poly.entity_id
_entity_poly.type
_entity_poly.pdbx_seq_one_letter_code
_entity_poly.pdbx_strand_id
1 'polypeptide(L)'
;MVEPKSLTQIISEDDFLVLMNAQCKQFFSVFFLFKRRNEENKEITRKFYSNLTQESEYLESFMDQYGARENKKWNFFVECLASIRNLSIAAFFTRHILDRYPYYNLRESSEKENEFKNSCHNVLIFLNQSILSLFQELYSEIKENGLKISIDSDVQ
;
A
#
# COMPACT_ATOMS: atom_id res chain seq x y z
N MET A 1 -41.27 -9.00 17.44
CA MET A 1 -40.21 -7.98 17.54
C MET A 1 -39.89 -7.55 16.12
N VAL A 2 -39.96 -6.25 15.83
CA VAL A 2 -39.60 -5.73 14.50
C VAL A 2 -38.07 -5.70 14.46
N GLU A 3 -37.47 -6.40 13.50
CA GLU A 3 -36.01 -6.30 13.31
C GLU A 3 -35.64 -4.84 13.05
N PRO A 4 -34.62 -4.30 13.74
CA PRO A 4 -34.15 -2.96 13.48
C PRO A 4 -33.70 -2.87 12.02
N LYS A 5 -34.47 -2.13 11.21
CA LYS A 5 -34.09 -1.81 9.84
C LYS A 5 -33.06 -0.68 9.87
N SER A 6 -31.92 -0.91 9.23
CA SER A 6 -30.95 0.14 8.96
C SER A 6 -31.62 1.32 8.25
N LEU A 7 -31.31 2.54 8.68
CA LEU A 7 -31.75 3.77 8.03
C LEU A 7 -31.10 3.95 6.64
N THR A 8 -29.97 3.28 6.42
CA THR A 8 -29.20 3.27 5.17
C THR A 8 -29.39 1.93 4.46
N GLN A 9 -29.63 1.96 3.15
CA GLN A 9 -29.67 0.74 2.34
C GLN A 9 -28.32 0.05 2.40
N ILE A 10 -28.28 -1.15 2.97
CA ILE A 10 -27.08 -1.98 3.06
C ILE A 10 -26.93 -2.67 1.69
N ILE A 11 -25.82 -2.43 1.01
CA ILE A 11 -25.44 -3.15 -0.21
C ILE A 11 -25.26 -4.64 0.13
N SER A 12 -25.65 -5.53 -0.78
CA SER A 12 -25.36 -6.95 -0.57
C SER A 12 -23.85 -7.20 -0.68
N GLU A 13 -23.36 -8.24 0.00
CA GLU A 13 -21.94 -8.60 -0.08
C GLU A 13 -21.55 -8.92 -1.54
N ASP A 14 -22.40 -9.64 -2.26
CA ASP A 14 -22.15 -10.01 -3.66
C ASP A 14 -22.03 -8.77 -4.57
N ASP A 15 -22.91 -7.79 -4.41
CA ASP A 15 -22.84 -6.53 -5.16
C ASP A 15 -21.58 -5.73 -4.80
N PHE A 16 -21.20 -5.72 -3.52
CA PHE A 16 -19.98 -5.07 -3.06
C PHE A 16 -18.73 -5.70 -3.66
N LEU A 17 -18.64 -7.04 -3.69
CA LEU A 17 -17.51 -7.76 -4.28
C LEU A 17 -17.33 -7.44 -5.77
N VAL A 18 -18.43 -7.26 -6.52
CA VAL A 18 -18.37 -6.86 -7.94
C VAL A 18 -17.72 -5.48 -8.10
N LEU A 19 -18.12 -4.51 -7.26
CA LEU A 19 -17.55 -3.16 -7.27
C LEU A 19 -16.08 -3.18 -6.85
N MET A 20 -15.77 -3.88 -5.74
CA MET A 20 -14.43 -3.97 -5.19
C MET A 20 -13.45 -4.58 -6.19
N ASN A 21 -13.86 -5.63 -6.92
CA ASN A 21 -13.00 -6.25 -7.93
C ASN A 21 -12.53 -5.26 -9.00
N ALA A 22 -13.40 -4.32 -9.41
CA ALA A 22 -13.02 -3.29 -10.39
C ALA A 22 -12.01 -2.29 -9.80
N GLN A 23 -12.23 -1.86 -8.55
CA GLN A 23 -11.39 -0.84 -7.91
C GLN A 23 -10.01 -1.35 -7.50
N CYS A 24 -9.92 -2.64 -7.15
CA CYS A 24 -8.66 -3.24 -6.68
C CYS A 24 -7.61 -3.42 -7.79
N LYS A 25 -8.01 -3.52 -9.07
CA LYS A 25 -7.10 -3.89 -10.19
C LYS A 25 -5.82 -3.05 -10.25
N GLN A 26 -5.97 -1.74 -10.17
CA GLN A 26 -4.84 -0.82 -10.29
C GLN A 26 -3.90 -0.93 -9.08
N PHE A 27 -4.45 -0.92 -7.86
CA PHE A 27 -3.69 -1.13 -6.62
C PHE A 27 -2.87 -2.43 -6.66
N PHE A 28 -3.50 -3.53 -7.06
CA PHE A 28 -2.82 -4.82 -7.19
C PHE A 28 -1.72 -4.80 -8.25
N SER A 29 -1.97 -4.19 -9.41
CA SER A 29 -0.97 -4.08 -10.48
C SER A 29 0.27 -3.31 -10.02
N VAL A 30 0.07 -2.17 -9.35
CA VAL A 30 1.16 -1.37 -8.77
C VAL A 30 1.91 -2.17 -7.72
N PHE A 31 1.20 -2.92 -6.88
CA PHE A 31 1.85 -3.74 -5.88
C PHE A 31 2.64 -4.91 -6.49
N PHE A 32 2.11 -5.65 -7.47
CA PHE A 32 2.87 -6.75 -8.09
C PHE A 32 4.14 -6.24 -8.76
N LEU A 33 4.07 -5.04 -9.36
CA LEU A 33 5.27 -4.36 -9.83
C LEU A 33 6.22 -4.01 -8.68
N PHE A 34 5.72 -3.54 -7.54
CA PHE A 34 6.53 -3.27 -6.35
C PHE A 34 7.26 -4.52 -5.84
N LYS A 35 6.53 -5.64 -5.74
CA LYS A 35 7.09 -6.95 -5.37
C LYS A 35 8.19 -7.37 -6.33
N ARG A 36 7.90 -7.39 -7.65
CA ARG A 36 8.88 -7.74 -8.68
C ARG A 36 10.14 -6.89 -8.59
N ARG A 37 9.99 -5.57 -8.42
CA ARG A 37 11.15 -4.66 -8.29
C ARG A 37 11.99 -4.96 -7.04
N ASN A 38 11.37 -5.27 -5.90
CA ASN A 38 12.11 -5.66 -4.70
C ASN A 38 12.84 -6.99 -4.89
N GLU A 39 12.21 -7.99 -5.50
CA GLU A 39 12.83 -9.28 -5.80
C GLU A 39 14.04 -9.15 -6.76
N GLU A 40 13.93 -8.25 -7.74
CA GLU A 40 15.02 -7.92 -8.67
C GLU A 40 16.06 -6.94 -8.10
N ASN A 41 15.95 -6.55 -6.82
CA ASN A 41 16.76 -5.51 -6.18
C ASN A 41 16.82 -4.19 -6.98
N LYS A 42 15.74 -3.87 -7.71
CA LYS A 42 15.61 -2.61 -8.43
C LYS A 42 15.24 -1.50 -7.46
N GLU A 43 15.92 -0.37 -7.59
CA GLU A 43 15.65 0.81 -6.77
C GLU A 43 14.19 1.25 -6.90
N ILE A 44 13.56 1.56 -5.76
CA ILE A 44 12.22 2.13 -5.70
C ILE A 44 12.34 3.65 -5.65
N THR A 45 11.77 4.31 -6.66
CA THR A 45 11.86 5.77 -6.82
C THR A 45 10.81 6.49 -5.97
N ARG A 46 11.02 7.79 -5.73
CA ARG A 46 9.99 8.65 -5.11
C ARG A 46 8.65 8.59 -5.82
N LYS A 47 8.66 8.62 -7.15
CA LYS A 47 7.44 8.55 -7.96
C LYS A 47 6.69 7.24 -7.70
N PHE A 48 7.42 6.15 -7.50
CA PHE A 48 6.83 4.86 -7.17
C PHE A 48 6.12 4.90 -5.80
N TYR A 49 6.80 5.38 -4.76
CA TYR A 49 6.18 5.51 -3.43
C TYR A 49 4.97 6.44 -3.45
N SER A 50 5.05 7.57 -4.16
CA SER A 50 3.91 8.47 -4.35
C SER A 50 2.72 7.77 -5.02
N ASN A 51 2.98 6.93 -6.02
CA ASN A 51 1.93 6.15 -6.68
C ASN A 51 1.31 5.14 -5.72
N LEU A 52 2.13 4.41 -4.96
CA LEU A 52 1.64 3.44 -3.98
C LEU A 52 0.77 4.12 -2.91
N THR A 53 1.18 5.30 -2.41
CA THR A 53 0.37 6.12 -1.49
C THR A 53 -0.99 6.48 -2.09
N GLN A 54 -1.02 6.97 -3.33
CA GLN A 54 -2.26 7.40 -4.00
C GLN A 54 -3.21 6.22 -4.24
N GLU A 55 -2.70 5.08 -4.70
CA GLU A 55 -3.52 3.88 -4.94
C GLU A 55 -4.06 3.30 -3.63
N SER A 56 -3.26 3.30 -2.55
CA SER A 56 -3.74 2.89 -1.22
C SER A 56 -4.83 3.83 -0.69
N GLU A 57 -4.64 5.14 -0.82
CA GLU A 57 -5.61 6.15 -0.38
C GLU A 57 -6.93 6.07 -1.17
N TYR A 58 -6.84 5.86 -2.48
CA TYR A 58 -8.00 5.70 -3.35
C TYR A 58 -8.81 4.47 -2.95
N LEU A 59 -8.16 3.33 -2.76
CA LEU A 59 -8.85 2.11 -2.37
C LEU A 59 -9.39 2.19 -0.94
N GLU A 60 -8.63 2.77 0.00
CA GLU A 60 -9.11 3.02 1.38
C GLU A 60 -10.37 3.89 1.37
N SER A 61 -10.36 4.98 0.60
CA SER A 61 -11.52 5.88 0.47
C SER A 61 -12.74 5.18 -0.14
N PHE A 62 -12.53 4.33 -1.15
CA PHE A 62 -13.60 3.50 -1.71
C PHE A 62 -14.19 2.57 -0.65
N MET A 63 -13.34 1.86 0.10
CA MET A 63 -13.79 0.95 1.17
C MET A 63 -14.60 1.69 2.24
N ASP A 64 -14.14 2.87 2.65
CA ASP A 64 -14.81 3.70 3.66
C ASP A 64 -16.18 4.21 3.19
N GLN A 65 -16.38 4.48 1.90
CA GLN A 65 -17.70 4.85 1.35
C GLN A 65 -18.76 3.76 1.56
N TYR A 66 -18.35 2.50 1.68
CA TYR A 66 -19.25 1.37 1.96
C TYR A 66 -19.20 0.92 3.43
N GLY A 67 -18.59 1.72 4.31
CA GLY A 67 -18.56 1.44 5.75
C GLY A 67 -17.63 0.30 6.15
N ALA A 68 -16.64 -0.03 5.32
CA ALA A 68 -15.74 -1.17 5.56
C ALA A 68 -14.95 -1.07 6.87
N ARG A 69 -14.61 0.13 7.33
CA ARG A 69 -13.90 0.37 8.59
C ARG A 69 -14.65 -0.16 9.82
N GLU A 70 -15.97 -0.04 9.81
CA GLU A 70 -16.83 -0.53 10.91
C GLU A 70 -17.34 -1.95 10.67
N ASN A 71 -17.02 -2.53 9.50
CA ASN A 71 -17.40 -3.88 9.14
C ASN A 71 -16.37 -4.88 9.66
N LYS A 72 -16.79 -5.82 10.52
CA LYS A 72 -15.89 -6.83 11.11
C LYS A 72 -15.18 -7.73 10.08
N LYS A 73 -15.73 -7.85 8.87
CA LYS A 73 -15.14 -8.60 7.75
C LYS A 73 -14.05 -7.78 7.02
N TRP A 74 -14.21 -6.46 6.93
CA TRP A 74 -13.37 -5.61 6.08
C TRP A 74 -12.46 -4.64 6.84
N ASN A 75 -12.64 -4.48 8.15
CA ASN A 75 -11.84 -3.57 8.97
C ASN A 75 -10.34 -3.88 8.85
N PHE A 76 -9.94 -5.15 8.99
CA PHE A 76 -8.53 -5.54 8.87
C PHE A 76 -7.92 -5.16 7.52
N PHE A 77 -8.67 -5.37 6.43
CA PHE A 77 -8.26 -4.96 5.08
C PHE A 77 -7.99 -3.45 4.98
N VAL A 78 -8.89 -2.64 5.55
CA VAL A 78 -8.75 -1.17 5.58
C VAL A 78 -7.55 -0.74 6.42
N GLU A 79 -7.30 -1.38 7.56
CA GLU A 79 -6.14 -1.10 8.41
C GLU A 79 -4.81 -1.45 7.72
N CYS A 80 -4.78 -2.55 6.95
CA CYS A 80 -3.63 -2.87 6.10
C CYS A 80 -3.39 -1.80 5.02
N LEU A 81 -4.45 -1.31 4.35
CA LEU A 81 -4.32 -0.23 3.37
C LEU A 81 -3.79 1.07 3.99
N ALA A 82 -4.35 1.48 5.12
CA ALA A 82 -3.90 2.67 5.84
C ALA A 82 -2.42 2.55 6.26
N SER A 83 -2.01 1.35 6.70
CA SER A 83 -0.62 1.05 7.06
C SER A 83 0.31 1.13 5.85
N ILE A 84 -0.05 0.50 4.72
CA ILE A 84 0.72 0.58 3.47
C ILE A 84 0.85 2.03 3.01
N ARG A 85 -0.23 2.81 3.05
CA ARG A 85 -0.23 4.23 2.68
C ARG A 85 0.79 5.02 3.53
N ASN A 86 0.72 4.88 4.85
CA ASN A 86 1.60 5.62 5.77
C ASN A 86 3.06 5.20 5.66
N LEU A 87 3.36 3.91 5.50
CA LEU A 87 4.72 3.43 5.27
C LEU A 87 5.28 3.90 3.93
N SER A 88 4.43 3.97 2.90
CA SER A 88 4.81 4.51 1.59
C SER A 88 5.15 6.00 1.67
N ILE A 89 4.43 6.77 2.47
CA ILE A 89 4.76 8.19 2.75
C ILE A 89 6.10 8.30 3.46
N ALA A 90 6.36 7.49 4.49
CA ALA A 90 7.65 7.46 5.17
C ALA A 90 8.80 7.14 4.18
N ALA A 91 8.61 6.11 3.34
CA ALA A 91 9.61 5.70 2.36
C ALA A 91 9.84 6.77 1.29
N PHE A 92 8.79 7.47 0.86
CA PHE A 92 8.89 8.63 -0.01
C PHE A 92 9.80 9.71 0.58
N PHE A 93 9.60 10.09 1.85
CA PHE A 93 10.41 11.11 2.50
C PHE A 93 11.85 10.65 2.76
N THR A 94 12.06 9.40 3.18
CA THR A 94 13.41 8.85 3.33
C THR A 94 14.17 8.89 2.00
N ARG A 95 13.54 8.43 0.91
CA ARG A 95 14.12 8.52 -0.43
C ARG A 95 14.34 9.97 -0.85
N HIS A 96 13.43 10.88 -0.52
CA HIS A 96 13.58 12.29 -0.84
C HIS A 96 14.79 12.93 -0.18
N ILE A 97 14.99 12.71 1.12
CA ILE A 97 16.14 13.27 1.82
C ILE A 97 17.42 12.66 1.26
N LEU A 98 17.44 11.35 0.99
CA LEU A 98 18.58 10.67 0.38
C LEU A 98 18.95 11.23 -1.01
N ASP A 99 17.95 11.40 -1.90
CA ASP A 99 18.14 11.99 -3.24
C ASP A 99 18.64 13.45 -3.16
N ARG A 100 18.20 14.18 -2.13
CA ARG A 100 18.54 15.59 -1.94
C ARG A 100 19.85 15.81 -1.19
N TYR A 101 20.36 14.78 -0.53
CA TYR A 101 21.52 14.85 0.35
C TYR A 101 22.75 15.52 -0.30
N PRO A 102 23.15 15.17 -1.55
CA PRO A 102 24.31 15.79 -2.17
C PRO A 102 24.17 17.31 -2.38
N TYR A 103 22.93 17.82 -2.42
CA TYR A 103 22.64 19.23 -2.66
C TYR A 103 22.62 20.08 -1.37
N TYR A 104 22.72 19.47 -0.19
CA TYR A 104 22.77 20.22 1.08
C TYR A 104 24.15 20.80 1.39
N ASN A 105 25.21 20.30 0.73
CA ASN A 105 26.58 20.81 0.88
C ASN A 105 27.01 20.95 2.36
N LEU A 106 26.79 19.90 3.16
CA LEU A 106 26.93 19.91 4.63
C LEU A 106 28.40 19.98 5.11
N ARG A 107 29.39 19.87 4.21
CA ARG A 107 30.84 19.92 4.51
C ARG A 107 31.28 18.96 5.63
N GLU A 108 30.64 17.81 5.72
CA GLU A 108 30.96 16.78 6.71
C GLU A 108 32.00 15.78 6.21
N SER A 109 32.47 14.91 7.09
CA SER A 109 33.38 13.82 6.69
C SER A 109 32.64 12.78 5.84
N SER A 110 33.38 12.11 4.96
CA SER A 110 32.85 10.99 4.17
C SER A 110 32.29 9.86 5.03
N GLU A 111 32.78 9.70 6.25
CA GLU A 111 32.28 8.71 7.22
C GLU A 111 30.82 9.03 7.64
N LYS A 112 30.52 10.28 7.99
CA LYS A 112 29.17 10.72 8.36
C LYS A 112 28.20 10.63 7.18
N GLU A 113 28.65 11.02 5.99
CA GLU A 113 27.87 10.86 4.76
C GLU A 113 27.50 9.39 4.51
N ASN A 114 28.47 8.48 4.66
CA ASN A 114 28.22 7.05 4.49
C ASN A 114 27.31 6.49 5.58
N GLU A 115 27.48 6.90 6.84
CA GLU A 115 26.60 6.51 7.95
C GLU A 115 25.14 6.92 7.69
N PHE A 116 24.93 8.16 7.25
CA PHE A 116 23.60 8.65 6.89
C PHE A 116 22.97 7.86 5.74
N LYS A 117 23.72 7.67 4.64
CA LYS A 117 23.23 6.93 3.47
C LYS A 117 22.89 5.49 3.82
N ASN A 118 23.76 4.81 4.57
CA ASN A 118 23.53 3.43 5.01
C ASN A 118 22.29 3.33 5.90
N SER A 119 22.11 4.27 6.83
CA SER A 119 20.94 4.34 7.70
C SER A 119 19.65 4.54 6.90
N CYS A 120 19.67 5.45 5.91
CA CYS A 120 18.54 5.67 5.01
C CYS A 120 18.22 4.42 4.16
N HIS A 121 19.22 3.73 3.63
CA HIS A 121 19.02 2.49 2.90
C HIS A 121 18.43 1.39 3.77
N ASN A 122 18.91 1.23 5.01
CA ASN A 122 18.35 0.26 5.96
C ASN A 122 16.89 0.56 6.31
N VAL A 123 16.54 1.83 6.51
CA VAL A 123 15.14 2.25 6.72
C VAL A 123 14.29 1.91 5.49
N LEU A 124 14.77 2.19 4.27
CA LEU A 124 14.03 1.85 3.05
C LEU A 124 13.84 0.34 2.87
N ILE A 125 14.85 -0.47 3.22
CA ILE A 125 14.74 -1.94 3.20
C ILE A 125 13.64 -2.39 4.18
N PHE A 126 13.69 -1.90 5.42
CA PHE A 126 12.68 -2.21 6.43
C PHE A 126 11.27 -1.82 5.97
N LEU A 127 11.09 -0.58 5.52
CA LEU A 127 9.80 -0.08 5.04
C LEU A 127 9.27 -0.90 3.87
N ASN A 128 10.12 -1.24 2.90
CA ASN A 128 9.72 -2.06 1.77
C ASN A 128 9.29 -3.46 2.22
N GLN A 129 10.04 -4.09 3.11
CA GLN A 129 9.69 -5.40 3.65
C GLN A 129 8.37 -5.34 4.43
N SER A 130 8.17 -4.33 5.27
CA SER A 130 6.90 -4.15 6.01
C SER A 130 5.71 -3.95 5.07
N ILE A 131 5.86 -3.15 4.02
CA ILE A 131 4.83 -2.96 2.98
C ILE A 131 4.53 -4.30 2.28
N LEU A 132 5.57 -5.08 1.95
CA LEU A 132 5.39 -6.39 1.31
C LEU A 132 4.63 -7.37 2.21
N SER A 133 4.98 -7.42 3.50
CA SER A 133 4.29 -8.26 4.47
C SER A 133 2.83 -7.85 4.67
N LEU A 134 2.54 -6.57 4.86
CA LEU A 134 1.17 -6.07 4.99
C LEU A 134 0.30 -6.39 3.78
N PHE A 135 0.87 -6.33 2.58
CA PHE A 135 0.14 -6.71 1.40
C PHE A 135 -0.11 -8.22 1.32
N GLN A 136 0.81 -9.07 1.78
CA GLN A 136 0.59 -10.51 1.81
C GLN A 136 -0.62 -10.84 2.70
N GLU A 137 -0.75 -10.18 3.85
CA GLU A 137 -1.92 -10.28 4.73
C GLU A 137 -3.18 -9.77 4.01
N LEU A 138 -3.13 -8.57 3.44
CA LEU A 138 -4.23 -7.97 2.68
C LEU A 138 -4.72 -8.84 1.51
N TYR A 139 -3.79 -9.46 0.78
CA TYR A 139 -4.10 -10.34 -0.34
C TYR A 139 -4.71 -11.67 0.11
N SER A 140 -4.31 -12.16 1.28
CA SER A 140 -4.90 -13.37 1.89
C SER A 140 -6.33 -13.08 2.32
N GLU A 141 -6.56 -11.96 3.00
CA GLU A 141 -7.89 -11.48 3.42
C GLU A 141 -8.87 -11.38 2.24
N ILE A 142 -8.44 -10.80 1.12
CA ILE A 142 -9.27 -10.70 -0.08
C ILE A 142 -9.69 -12.06 -0.64
N LYS A 143 -8.79 -13.04 -0.61
CA LYS A 143 -9.10 -14.40 -1.08
C LYS A 143 -10.09 -15.09 -0.16
N GLU A 144 -9.90 -14.95 1.16
CA GLU A 144 -10.82 -15.48 2.17
C GLU A 144 -12.20 -14.85 2.04
N ASN A 145 -12.27 -13.57 1.70
CA ASN A 145 -13.51 -12.83 1.50
C ASN A 145 -14.20 -13.08 0.15
N GLY A 146 -13.62 -13.92 -0.72
CA GLY A 146 -14.26 -14.42 -1.95
C GLY A 146 -13.89 -13.66 -3.23
N LEU A 147 -12.98 -12.69 -3.16
CA LEU A 147 -12.52 -11.95 -4.35
C LEU A 147 -11.54 -12.79 -5.18
N LYS A 148 -11.94 -13.10 -6.41
CA LYS A 148 -11.06 -13.68 -7.42
C LYS A 148 -10.33 -12.58 -8.17
N ILE A 149 -9.14 -12.22 -7.70
CA ILE A 149 -8.27 -11.30 -8.45
C ILE A 149 -7.64 -12.08 -9.60
N SER A 150 -8.04 -11.78 -10.84
CA SER A 150 -7.26 -12.12 -12.03
C SER A 150 -6.20 -11.03 -12.22
N ILE A 151 -4.96 -11.36 -11.91
CA ILE A 151 -3.83 -10.51 -12.26
C ILE A 151 -3.48 -10.91 -13.69
N ASP A 152 -3.65 -10.00 -14.66
CA ASP A 152 -2.99 -10.19 -15.95
C ASP A 152 -1.48 -10.12 -15.68
N SER A 153 -0.87 -11.29 -15.51
CA SER A 153 0.57 -11.46 -15.33
C SER A 153 1.37 -11.09 -16.59
N ASP A 154 0.69 -10.65 -17.65
CA ASP A 154 1.22 -10.51 -19.01
C ASP A 154 1.66 -9.09 -19.36
N VAL A 155 1.82 -8.20 -18.37
CA VAL A 155 2.63 -6.98 -18.58
C VAL A 155 4.11 -7.37 -18.44
N GLN A 156 4.60 -8.07 -19.47
CA GLN A 156 6.02 -8.29 -19.76
C GLN A 156 6.75 -6.96 -19.91
#